data_AF-A0A7C0Y7I5-F1
#
_entry.id   AF-A0A7C0Y7I5-F1
#
_cell.length_a   1.000
_cell.length_b   1.000
_cell.length_c   1.000
_cell.angle_alpha   90.00
_cell.angle_beta   90.00
_cell.angle_gamma   90.00
#
_symmetry.space_group_name_H-M   'P 1'
#
loop_
_entity.id
_entity.type
_entity.pdbx_description
1 polymer ?
#
loop_
_entity_poly.entity_id
_entity_poly.type
_entity_poly.pdbx_seq_one_letter_code
_entity_poly.pdbx_strand_id
1 'polypeptide(L)' 'MTEILPIAITILRCRGRYLFIRRAKPPYEDLWSLVGGKIQPGEHVAKAAVREVLEETGAAHVGQYEYRGVVSERLL' A
#
# COMPACT_ATOMS: atom_id res chain seq x y z
N MET A 1 13.75 15.64 15.24
CA MET A 1 12.66 15.78 14.25
C MET A 1 12.15 14.38 13.94
N THR A 2 10.85 14.15 14.00
CA THR A 2 10.27 12.86 13.60
C THR A 2 10.43 12.70 12.09
N GLU A 3 11.02 11.59 11.65
CA GLU A 3 11.15 11.29 10.23
C GLU A 3 9.78 10.98 9.64
N ILE A 4 9.43 11.65 8.54
CA ILE A 4 8.21 11.32 7.78
C ILE A 4 8.55 10.14 6.89
N LEU A 5 7.84 9.04 7.08
CA LEU A 5 7.97 7.87 6.23
C LEU A 5 6.86 7.88 5.16
N PRO A 6 7.18 8.13 3.87
CA PRO A 6 6.18 8.12 2.82
C PRO A 6 5.78 6.68 2.46
N ILE A 7 4.49 6.37 2.54
CA ILE A 7 3.90 5.06 2.24
C ILE A 7 2.85 5.22 1.14
N ALA A 8 2.84 4.31 0.17
CA ALA A 8 1.72 4.14 -0.75
C ALA A 8 0.79 3.05 -0.22
N ILE A 9 -0.50 3.36 -0.10
CA ILE A 9 -1.54 2.40 0.34
C ILE A 9 -2.59 2.30 -0.76
N THR A 10 -3.06 1.09 -1.07
CA THR A 10 -3.97 0.84 -2.19
C THR A 10 -5.28 0.20 -1.77
N ILE A 11 -6.39 0.62 -2.40
CA ILE A 11 -7.69 -0.03 -2.27
C ILE A 11 -7.91 -0.87 -3.52
N LEU A 12 -7.67 -2.18 -3.40
CA LEU A 12 -7.78 -3.10 -4.52
C LEU A 12 -9.19 -3.67 -4.61
N ARG A 13 -9.86 -3.40 -5.74
CA ARG A 13 -11.19 -3.94 -6.05
C ARG A 13 -11.13 -4.83 -7.28
N CYS A 14 -11.64 -6.05 -7.17
CA CYS A 14 -11.76 -6.98 -8.29
C CYS A 14 -13.04 -7.81 -8.17
N ARG A 15 -13.84 -7.84 -9.24
CA ARG A 15 -15.12 -8.59 -9.32
C ARG A 15 -16.03 -8.34 -8.11
N GLY A 16 -16.18 -7.07 -7.72
CA GLY A 16 -17.05 -6.66 -6.61
C GLY A 16 -16.50 -6.95 -5.20
N ARG A 17 -15.27 -7.47 -5.07
CA ARG A 17 -14.62 -7.77 -3.79
C ARG A 17 -13.41 -6.87 -3.56
N TYR A 18 -13.01 -6.75 -2.31
CA TYR A 18 -11.81 -6.04 -1.89
C TYR A 18 -10.75 -7.01 -1.37
N LEU A 19 -9.48 -6.71 -1.67
CA LEU A 19 -8.36 -7.49 -1.18
C LEU A 19 -7.75 -6.82 0.07
N PHE A 20 -7.59 -7.62 1.11
CA PHE A 20 -6.82 -7.28 2.30
C PHE A 20 -5.72 -8.33 2.47
N ILE A 21 -4.59 -7.92 3.03
CA ILE A 21 -3.49 -8.80 3.43
C ILE A 21 -3.45 -8.91 4.96
N ARG A 22 -3.03 -10.06 5.46
CA ARG A 22 -2.71 -10.22 6.87
C ARG A 22 -1.22 -9.97 7.06
N ARG A 23 -0.87 -9.02 7.93
CA ARG A 23 0.53 -8.62 8.11
C ARG A 23 1.31 -9.70 8.84
N ALA A 24 2.50 -10.02 8.32
CA ALA A 24 3.36 -11.06 8.85
C ALA A 24 4.46 -10.55 9.80
N LYS A 25 4.50 -9.24 10.11
CA LYS A 25 5.58 -8.62 10.88
C LYS A 25 5.05 -7.56 11.87
N PRO A 26 5.66 -7.42 13.05
CA PRO A 26 5.41 -6.31 13.97
C PRO A 26 5.57 -4.93 13.31
N PRO A 27 4.94 -3.86 13.85
CA PRO A 27 4.13 -3.82 15.07
C PRO A 27 2.67 -4.28 14.88
N TYR A 28 2.25 -4.55 13.64
CA TYR A 28 0.86 -4.85 13.29
C TYR A 28 0.68 -6.30 12.86
N GLU A 29 1.48 -7.22 13.41
CA GLU A 29 1.39 -8.64 13.09
C GLU A 29 -0.04 -9.16 13.31
N ASP A 30 -0.48 -10.06 12.41
CA ASP A 30 -1.82 -10.65 12.36
C ASP A 30 -3.00 -9.70 12.12
N LEU A 31 -2.77 -8.39 12.05
CA LEU A 31 -3.79 -7.43 11.66
C LEU A 31 -4.02 -7.44 10.14
N TRP A 32 -5.26 -7.15 9.75
CA TRP A 32 -5.62 -6.91 8.36
C TRP A 32 -5.14 -5.52 7.93
N SER A 33 -4.58 -5.45 6.73
CA SER A 33 -4.08 -4.23 6.12
C SER A 33 -4.48 -4.19 4.65
N LEU A 34 -4.51 -2.97 4.13
CA LEU A 34 -4.46 -2.75 2.69
C LEU A 34 -3.06 -3.11 2.17
N VAL A 35 -2.99 -3.40 0.87
CA VAL A 35 -1.73 -3.64 0.16
C VAL A 35 -0.98 -2.32 -0.03
N GLY A 36 0.31 -2.32 0.24
CA GLY A 36 1.10 -1.12 0.14
C GLY A 36 2.40 -1.18 0.92
N GLY A 37 3.27 -0.21 0.65
CA GLY A 37 4.61 -0.19 1.20
C GLY A 37 5.32 1.14 1.00
N LYS A 38 6.61 1.14 1.30
CA LYS A 38 7.43 2.34 1.33
C LYS A 38 7.61 2.88 -0.09
N ILE A 39 7.45 4.20 -0.23
CA ILE A 39 7.84 4.89 -1.46
C ILE A 39 9.36 5.02 -1.45
N GLN A 40 10.02 4.53 -2.50
CA GLN A 40 11.48 4.62 -2.60
C GLN A 40 11.94 6.06 -2.92
N PRO A 41 13.18 6.45 -2.58
CA PRO A 41 13.70 7.77 -2.92
C PRO A 41 13.58 8.07 -4.42
N GLY A 42 12.91 9.17 -4.77
CA GLY A 42 12.66 9.58 -6.16
C GLY A 42 11.54 8.80 -6.87
N GLU A 43 10.89 7.83 -6.21
CA GLU A 43 9.79 7.06 -6.78
C GLU A 43 8.48 7.86 -6.75
N HIS A 44 7.79 7.91 -7.89
CA HIS A 44 6.46 8.52 -7.94
C HIS A 44 5.44 7.65 -7.20
N VAL A 45 4.55 8.24 -6.40
CA VAL A 45 3.56 7.52 -5.57
C VAL A 45 2.74 6.48 -6.36
N ALA A 46 2.31 6.82 -7.58
CA ALA A 46 1.58 5.88 -8.42
C ALA A 46 2.42 4.66 -8.86
N LYS A 47 3.73 4.84 -9.08
CA LYS A 47 4.64 3.74 -9.41
C LYS A 47 4.86 2.84 -8.19
N ALA A 48 5.08 3.43 -7.02
CA ALA A 48 5.19 2.69 -5.75
C ALA A 48 3.94 1.85 -5.50
N ALA A 49 2.74 2.46 -5.63
CA ALA A 49 1.47 1.75 -5.47
C ALA A 49 1.35 0.53 -6.40
N VAL A 50 1.66 0.68 -7.69
CA VAL A 50 1.60 -0.44 -8.64
C VAL A 50 2.63 -1.51 -8.30
N ARG A 51 3.88 -1.12 -8.02
CA ARG A 51 4.96 -2.06 -7.66
C ARG A 51 4.59 -2.91 -6.45
N GLU A 52 4.18 -2.27 -5.34
CA GLU A 52 3.80 -2.96 -4.09
C GLU A 52 2.64 -3.94 -4.34
N VAL A 53 1.66 -3.56 -5.17
CA VAL A 53 0.56 -4.45 -5.54
C VAL A 53 1.05 -5.69 -6.28
N LEU A 54 1.93 -5.53 -7.27
CA LEU A 54 2.47 -6.66 -8.02
C LEU A 54 3.32 -7.58 -7.12
N GLU A 55 4.18 -6.99 -6.28
CA GLU A 55 5.10 -7.70 -5.37
C GLU A 55 4.35 -8.48 -4.28
N GLU A 56 3.40 -7.85 -3.57
CA GLU A 56 2.74 -8.47 -2.43
C GLU A 56 1.60 -9.44 -2.81
N THR A 57 0.97 -9.23 -3.97
CA THR A 57 -0.19 -10.04 -4.39
C THR A 57 0.12 -11.08 -5.45
N GLY A 58 1.26 -10.96 -6.14
CA GLY A 58 1.61 -11.79 -7.30
C GLY A 58 0.71 -11.54 -8.52
N ALA A 59 -0.06 -10.45 -8.54
CA ALA A 59 -0.86 -10.08 -9.69
C ALA A 59 0.02 -9.79 -10.92
N ALA A 60 -0.46 -10.15 -12.11
CA ALA A 60 0.28 -9.90 -13.35
C ALA A 60 0.17 -8.44 -13.83
N HIS A 61 -0.89 -7.74 -13.45
CA HIS A 61 -1.16 -6.37 -13.91
C HIS A 61 -2.11 -5.65 -12.94
N VAL A 62 -1.93 -4.33 -12.83
CA VAL A 62 -2.86 -3.41 -12.16
C VAL A 62 -3.59 -2.61 -13.24
N GLY A 63 -4.92 -2.71 -13.26
CA GLY A 63 -5.76 -2.03 -14.24
C GLY A 63 -5.85 -0.52 -14.00
N GLN A 64 -7.06 -0.02 -13.71
CA GLN A 64 -7.28 1.40 -13.50
C GLN A 64 -6.68 1.87 -12.16
N TYR A 65 -5.93 2.96 -12.23
CA TYR A 65 -5.42 3.68 -11.07
C TYR A 65 -6.21 4.98 -10.86
N GLU A 66 -6.57 5.25 -9.62
CA GLU A 66 -7.21 6.50 -9.23
C GLU A 66 -6.66 6.96 -7.88
N TYR A 67 -6.16 8.19 -7.81
CA TYR A 67 -5.71 8.78 -6.57
C TYR A 67 -6.91 9.16 -5.69
N ARG A 68 -6.88 8.74 -4.42
CA ARG A 68 -7.99 8.96 -3.47
C ARG A 68 -7.73 10.05 -2.43
N GLY A 69 -6.46 10.34 -2.13
CA GLY A 69 -6.10 11.32 -1.12
C GLY A 69 -4.80 10.96 -0.40
N VAL A 70 -4.46 11.78 0.59
CA VAL A 70 -3.33 11.59 1.50
C VAL A 70 -3.87 11.56 2.92
N VAL A 71 -3.36 10.64 3.72
CA VAL A 71 -3.56 10.60 5.16
C VAL A 71 -2.21 10.81 5.83
N SER A 72 -2.20 11.47 6.99
CA SER A 72 -1.02 11.58 7.83
C SER A 72 -1.40 11.10 9.22
N GLU A 73 -0.69 10.08 9.70
CA GLU A 73 -0.85 9.56 11.05
C GLU A 73 0.47 9.66 11.81
N ARG A 74 0.38 9.76 13.13
CA ARG A 74 1.53 9.64 14.02
C ARG A 74 1.42 8.30 14.72
N LEU A 75 2.35 7.40 14.41
CA LEU A 75 2.50 6.15 15.14
C LEU A 75 3.07 6.50 16.52
N LEU A 76 2.33 6.14 17.58
CA LEU A 76 2.73 6.30 18.98
C LEU A 76 3.49 5.06 19.46
#